data_AF-A0A2D0MYC8-F1
#
_entry.id   AF-A0A2D0MYC8-F1
#
_cell.length_a   1.000
_cell.length_b   1.000
_cell.length_c   1.000
_cell.angle_alpha   90.00
_cell.angle_beta   90.00
_cell.angle_gamma   90.00
#
_symmetry.space_group_name_H-M   'P 1'
#
loop_
_entity.id
_entity.type
_entity.pdbx_description
1 polymer ?
#
loop_
_entity_poly.entity_id
_entity_poly.type
_entity_poly.pdbx_seq_one_letter_code
_entity_poly.pdbx_strand_id
1 'polypeptide(L)'
;MQHQIQKQILEVVVRESGRAEAVSAKVTDLFNYQVLPQLERLFDELGLDDELIVIDRLEIETAVNDERSLARQLPNRMLSAIEQALKKELKYIPEVSDKPVRENPKQHLTKPVALLRVFTYFLETGTFPWWYAEEAFHDFEAELIEEGNIKEVIAIIQARMTRPQCMRRLIHQCSNTVIQAVLQEDIPLSNRSVWDHPLQDRQPEVFRRQLLEWAFGTARSNRQMDDLLAVLDAVPEQENHDTEDWSLPEMSSSSREVPLRPPATDEYYIHNAGLVLLAHMLEVFLEHFGLVRDGHFVAPTAQERAIHLLEYLASGRQQVAEPEQLFHKFLCARPLNAPVARRVALSDAEKDEAENLLGTILQHWPKMQSTDLETLRSSFLQRPGKLYRKQGAWRIRVERETIDILLDFLPWSIAVVHLPWLDGVVWVEW
;
A
#
# COMPACT_ATOMS: atom_id res chain seq x y z
N MET A 1 17.59 -10.97 -9.65
CA MET A 1 16.35 -10.19 -9.80
C MET A 1 15.46 -10.39 -8.57
N GLN A 2 14.76 -9.34 -8.13
CA GLN A 2 13.72 -9.51 -7.12
C GLN A 2 12.47 -10.10 -7.78
N HIS A 3 11.93 -11.18 -7.23
CA HIS A 3 10.67 -11.77 -7.68
C HIS A 3 9.74 -11.97 -6.49
N GLN A 4 8.43 -11.81 -6.72
CA GLN A 4 7.42 -12.00 -5.69
C GLN A 4 6.32 -12.93 -6.21
N ILE A 5 5.97 -13.94 -5.41
CA ILE A 5 4.89 -14.88 -5.73
C ILE A 5 3.86 -14.82 -4.61
N GLN A 6 2.68 -14.24 -4.88
CA GLN A 6 1.63 -14.06 -3.87
C GLN A 6 1.15 -15.38 -3.28
N LYS A 7 0.90 -16.36 -4.15
CA LYS A 7 0.32 -17.65 -3.77
C LYS A 7 0.81 -18.74 -4.71
N GLN A 8 1.18 -19.86 -4.11
CA GLN A 8 1.56 -21.08 -4.81
C GLN A 8 0.57 -22.18 -4.42
N ILE A 9 0.06 -22.90 -5.41
CA ILE A 9 -0.87 -24.01 -5.21
C ILE A 9 -0.29 -25.21 -5.95
N LEU A 10 -0.04 -26.30 -5.22
CA LEU A 10 0.39 -27.57 -5.76
C LEU A 10 -0.81 -28.53 -5.76
N GLU A 11 -1.40 -28.75 -6.94
CA GLU A 11 -2.45 -29.76 -7.11
C GLU A 11 -1.81 -31.07 -7.55
N VAL A 12 -1.85 -32.09 -6.68
CA VAL A 12 -1.25 -33.40 -6.93
C VAL A 12 -2.33 -34.42 -7.25
N VAL A 13 -2.36 -34.88 -8.50
CA VAL A 13 -3.26 -35.94 -8.93
C VAL A 13 -2.51 -37.28 -8.95
N VAL A 14 -2.96 -38.22 -8.12
CA VAL A 14 -2.43 -39.60 -8.08
C VAL A 14 -3.46 -40.61 -8.59
N ARG A 15 -2.98 -41.69 -9.23
CA ARG A 15 -3.86 -42.78 -9.68
C ARG A 15 -4.39 -43.64 -8.54
N GLU A 16 -3.59 -43.82 -7.49
CA GLU A 16 -3.94 -44.64 -6.32
C GLU A 16 -4.18 -43.73 -5.10
N SER A 17 -5.43 -43.65 -4.65
CA SER A 17 -5.83 -42.79 -3.53
C SER A 17 -5.11 -43.13 -2.21
N GLY A 18 -4.79 -44.40 -1.99
CA GLY A 18 -4.06 -44.87 -0.80
C GLY A 18 -2.64 -44.33 -0.64
N ARG A 19 -2.08 -43.67 -1.68
CA ARG A 19 -0.75 -43.05 -1.65
C ARG A 19 -0.78 -41.53 -1.79
N ALA A 20 -1.96 -40.90 -1.85
CA ALA A 20 -2.09 -39.48 -2.13
C ALA A 20 -1.32 -38.61 -1.11
N GLU A 21 -1.46 -38.90 0.18
CA GLU A 21 -0.83 -38.11 1.24
C GLU A 21 0.71 -38.21 1.22
N ALA A 22 1.24 -39.43 1.09
CA ALA A 22 2.68 -39.67 1.02
C ALA A 22 3.32 -39.01 -0.22
N VAL A 23 2.65 -39.10 -1.37
CA VAL A 23 3.12 -38.48 -2.62
C VAL A 23 3.02 -36.95 -2.51
N SER A 24 1.93 -36.41 -1.96
CA SER A 24 1.75 -34.97 -1.77
C SER A 24 2.81 -34.36 -0.86
N ALA A 25 3.11 -35.01 0.27
CA ALA A 25 4.19 -34.58 1.17
C ALA A 25 5.54 -34.56 0.44
N LYS A 26 5.86 -35.64 -0.28
CA LYS A 26 7.10 -35.75 -1.05
C LYS A 26 7.21 -34.70 -2.17
N VAL A 27 6.11 -34.40 -2.87
CA VAL A 27 6.07 -33.32 -3.88
C VAL A 27 6.31 -31.97 -3.23
N THR A 28 5.69 -31.71 -2.08
CA THR A 28 5.86 -30.46 -1.33
C THR A 28 7.32 -30.26 -0.92
N ASP A 29 7.98 -31.30 -0.38
CA ASP A 29 9.39 -31.26 -0.02
C ASP A 29 10.29 -31.01 -1.24
N LEU A 30 10.06 -31.73 -2.34
CA LEU A 30 10.82 -31.54 -3.59
C LEU A 30 10.67 -30.12 -4.13
N PHE A 31 9.46 -29.57 -4.08
CA PHE A 31 9.21 -28.21 -4.52
C PHE A 31 9.95 -27.20 -3.65
N ASN A 32 9.80 -27.28 -2.31
CA ASN A 32 10.38 -26.33 -1.38
C ASN A 32 11.92 -26.36 -1.35
N TYR A 33 12.53 -27.55 -1.43
CA TYR A 33 13.97 -27.71 -1.28
C TYR A 33 14.76 -27.78 -2.59
N GLN A 34 14.10 -28.09 -3.72
CA GLN A 34 14.79 -28.23 -5.02
C GLN A 34 14.27 -27.29 -6.10
N VAL A 35 12.97 -26.99 -6.16
CA VAL A 35 12.42 -26.13 -7.20
C VAL A 35 12.53 -24.66 -6.80
N LEU A 36 12.01 -24.28 -5.62
CA LEU A 36 12.03 -22.89 -5.15
C LEU A 36 13.43 -22.26 -5.18
N PRO A 37 14.49 -22.89 -4.65
CA PRO A 37 15.84 -22.30 -4.67
C PRO A 37 16.44 -22.13 -6.08
N GLN A 38 15.88 -22.83 -7.08
CA GLN A 38 16.32 -22.73 -8.48
C GLN A 38 15.51 -21.73 -9.29
N LEU A 39 14.34 -21.28 -8.80
CA LEU A 39 13.53 -20.28 -9.50
C LEU A 39 14.27 -18.94 -9.63
N GLU A 40 15.00 -18.54 -8.61
CA GLU A 40 15.78 -17.30 -8.63
C GLU A 40 16.78 -17.29 -9.80
N ARG A 41 17.54 -18.38 -9.96
CA ARG A 41 18.47 -18.55 -11.09
C ARG A 41 17.76 -18.59 -12.43
N LEU A 42 16.61 -19.27 -12.49
CA LEU A 42 15.82 -19.35 -13.70
C LEU A 42 15.35 -17.96 -14.16
N PHE A 43 14.94 -17.09 -13.22
CA PHE A 43 14.52 -15.74 -13.55
C PHE A 43 15.69 -14.86 -13.97
N ASP A 44 16.84 -14.98 -13.30
CA ASP A 44 18.07 -14.28 -13.69
C ASP A 44 18.51 -14.64 -15.12
N GLU A 45 18.41 -15.92 -15.52
CA GLU A 45 18.77 -16.37 -16.86
C GLU A 45 17.84 -15.87 -17.98
N LEU A 46 16.62 -15.45 -17.65
CA LEU A 46 15.66 -14.91 -18.63
C LEU A 46 16.00 -13.48 -19.08
N GLY A 47 16.94 -12.80 -18.43
CA GLY A 47 17.46 -11.49 -18.88
C GLY A 47 16.39 -10.41 -18.94
N LEU A 48 15.46 -10.42 -17.98
CA LEU A 48 14.38 -9.44 -17.80
C LEU A 48 14.88 -8.17 -17.08
N ASP A 49 16.14 -7.83 -17.31
CA ASP A 49 16.79 -6.69 -16.68
C ASP A 49 16.11 -5.42 -17.24
N ASP A 50 15.50 -4.64 -16.34
CA ASP A 50 14.73 -3.39 -16.59
C ASP A 50 13.21 -3.52 -16.87
N GLU A 51 12.61 -4.72 -16.80
CA GLU A 51 11.16 -4.89 -16.97
C GLU A 51 10.45 -5.40 -15.71
N LEU A 52 9.52 -4.62 -15.14
CA LEU A 52 8.62 -5.08 -14.07
C LEU A 52 7.52 -5.96 -14.64
N ILE A 53 7.73 -7.27 -14.64
CA ILE A 53 6.80 -8.23 -15.23
C ILE A 53 5.87 -8.79 -14.18
N VAL A 54 4.59 -8.43 -14.29
CA VAL A 54 3.51 -8.96 -13.45
C VAL A 54 2.81 -10.09 -14.23
N ILE A 55 2.59 -11.24 -13.59
CA ILE A 55 1.83 -12.35 -14.17
C ILE A 55 0.73 -12.73 -13.18
N ASP A 56 -0.52 -12.46 -13.55
CA ASP A 56 -1.68 -12.72 -12.68
C ASP A 56 -1.79 -14.20 -12.27
N ARG A 57 -1.52 -15.12 -13.20
CA ARG A 57 -1.55 -16.57 -12.96
C ARG A 57 -0.66 -17.31 -13.95
N LEU A 58 0.31 -18.07 -13.43
CA LEU A 58 1.10 -19.02 -14.20
C LEU A 58 0.68 -20.45 -13.86
N GLU A 59 0.02 -21.12 -14.79
CA GLU A 59 -0.33 -22.53 -14.66
C GLU A 59 0.67 -23.41 -15.40
N ILE A 60 1.18 -24.41 -14.70
CA ILE A 60 2.05 -25.43 -15.26
C ILE A 60 1.43 -26.81 -15.01
N GLU A 61 1.51 -27.66 -16.01
CA GLU A 61 1.13 -29.06 -15.87
C GLU A 61 2.38 -29.92 -16.07
N THR A 62 2.67 -30.79 -15.11
CA THR A 62 3.76 -31.76 -15.23
C THR A 62 3.27 -33.14 -14.80
N ALA A 63 3.83 -34.17 -15.41
CA ALA A 63 3.50 -35.56 -15.09
C ALA A 63 4.78 -36.37 -14.91
N VAL A 64 4.75 -37.28 -13.95
CA VAL A 64 5.78 -38.31 -13.74
C VAL A 64 5.08 -39.66 -13.66
N ASN A 65 5.63 -40.65 -14.37
CA ASN A 65 4.96 -41.94 -14.55
C ASN A 65 5.22 -42.92 -13.40
N ASP A 66 6.22 -42.69 -12.57
CA ASP A 66 6.58 -43.57 -11.47
C ASP A 66 7.13 -42.82 -10.24
N GLU A 67 6.74 -43.28 -9.04
CA GLU A 67 7.12 -42.64 -7.77
C GLU A 67 8.63 -42.74 -7.46
N ARG A 68 9.30 -43.76 -8.01
CA ARG A 68 10.73 -44.00 -7.80
C ARG A 68 11.59 -42.95 -8.50
N SER A 69 11.14 -42.49 -9.67
CA SER A 69 11.80 -41.44 -10.44
C SER A 69 11.35 -40.04 -10.06
N LEU A 70 10.28 -39.89 -9.26
CA LEU A 70 9.70 -38.61 -8.84
C LEU A 70 10.76 -37.61 -8.36
N ALA A 71 11.61 -38.01 -7.42
CA ALA A 71 12.66 -37.15 -6.85
C ALA A 71 13.73 -36.71 -7.87
N ARG A 72 13.91 -37.48 -8.95
CA ARG A 72 14.91 -37.19 -10.00
C ARG A 72 14.31 -36.40 -11.16
N GLN A 73 13.06 -36.67 -11.52
CA GLN A 73 12.42 -36.14 -12.72
C GLN A 73 11.57 -34.90 -12.46
N LEU A 74 10.83 -34.86 -11.35
CA LEU A 74 9.85 -33.81 -11.10
C LEU A 74 10.49 -32.42 -11.03
N PRO A 75 11.58 -32.17 -10.29
CA PRO A 75 12.15 -30.82 -10.18
C PRO A 75 12.56 -30.25 -11.54
N ASN A 76 13.30 -31.05 -12.34
CA ASN A 76 13.74 -30.63 -13.67
C ASN A 76 12.58 -30.43 -14.65
N ARG A 77 11.53 -31.25 -14.56
CA ARG A 77 10.33 -31.09 -15.38
C ARG A 77 9.54 -29.83 -14.99
N MET A 78 9.42 -29.55 -13.70
CA MET A 78 8.77 -28.32 -13.21
C MET A 78 9.54 -27.09 -13.66
N LEU A 79 10.85 -27.03 -13.46
CA LEU A 79 11.69 -25.92 -13.89
C LEU A 79 11.58 -25.68 -15.40
N SER A 80 11.67 -26.74 -16.21
CA SER A 80 11.52 -26.62 -17.67
C SER A 80 10.11 -26.18 -18.09
N ALA A 81 9.07 -26.66 -17.41
CA ALA A 81 7.69 -26.23 -17.69
C ALA A 81 7.47 -24.76 -17.30
N ILE A 82 8.02 -24.31 -16.18
CA ILE A 82 7.99 -22.91 -15.73
C ILE A 82 8.72 -22.04 -16.74
N GLU A 83 9.94 -22.41 -17.14
CA GLU A 83 10.71 -21.69 -18.16
C GLU A 83 9.94 -21.53 -19.47
N GLN A 84 9.32 -22.62 -19.97
CA GLN A 84 8.54 -22.60 -21.20
C GLN A 84 7.28 -21.76 -21.07
N ALA A 85 6.59 -21.85 -19.94
CA ALA A 85 5.40 -21.05 -19.67
C ALA A 85 5.76 -19.56 -19.61
N LEU A 86 6.84 -19.20 -18.91
CA LEU A 86 7.34 -17.82 -18.87
C LEU A 86 7.75 -17.33 -20.25
N LYS A 87 8.60 -18.06 -20.99
CA LYS A 87 8.99 -17.69 -22.36
C LYS A 87 7.79 -17.50 -23.29
N LYS A 88 6.70 -18.25 -23.08
CA LYS A 88 5.46 -18.08 -23.86
C LYS A 88 4.73 -16.79 -23.49
N GLU A 89 4.65 -16.45 -22.21
CA GLU A 89 4.07 -15.19 -21.76
C GLU A 89 4.93 -13.99 -22.20
N LEU A 90 6.26 -14.10 -22.13
CA LEU A 90 7.22 -13.06 -22.55
C LEU A 90 7.26 -12.83 -24.08
N LYS A 91 6.99 -13.84 -24.90
CA LYS A 91 6.96 -13.67 -26.37
C LYS A 91 5.74 -12.89 -26.87
N TYR A 92 4.74 -12.68 -26.02
CA TYR A 92 3.50 -12.00 -26.35
C TYR A 92 3.52 -10.51 -25.97
N ILE A 93 4.69 -9.85 -26.02
CA ILE A 93 4.81 -8.38 -25.91
C ILE A 93 4.18 -7.79 -27.17
N PRO A 94 2.98 -7.16 -27.12
CA PRO A 94 2.52 -6.38 -28.24
C PRO A 94 3.40 -5.14 -28.32
N GLU A 95 3.93 -4.81 -29.49
CA GLU A 95 4.32 -3.42 -29.78
C GLU A 95 3.18 -2.52 -29.32
N VAL A 96 3.49 -1.51 -28.50
CA VAL A 96 2.58 -0.54 -27.91
C VAL A 96 1.44 -0.24 -28.88
N SER A 97 0.28 -0.87 -28.65
CA SER A 97 -0.89 -0.69 -29.49
C SER A 97 -1.79 0.31 -28.78
N ASP A 98 -2.11 1.41 -29.47
CA ASP A 98 -3.10 2.44 -29.09
C ASP A 98 -4.55 1.90 -28.91
N LYS A 99 -4.72 0.59 -28.72
CA LYS A 99 -6.01 -0.04 -28.51
C LYS A 99 -6.19 -0.40 -27.03
N PRO A 100 -7.36 -0.09 -26.45
CA PRO A 100 -7.64 -0.39 -25.06
C PRO A 100 -7.53 -1.91 -24.82
N VAL A 101 -6.64 -2.27 -23.89
CA VAL A 101 -6.41 -3.63 -23.41
C VAL A 101 -7.72 -4.13 -22.79
N ARG A 102 -8.34 -5.13 -23.42
CA ARG A 102 -9.50 -5.84 -22.87
C ARG A 102 -9.06 -6.76 -21.73
N GLU A 103 -9.98 -6.99 -20.79
CA GLU A 103 -9.91 -7.86 -19.59
C GLU A 103 -9.49 -9.32 -19.88
N ASN A 104 -8.27 -9.56 -20.35
CA ASN A 104 -7.68 -10.89 -20.35
C ASN A 104 -6.82 -11.05 -19.08
N PRO A 105 -6.92 -12.19 -18.36
CA PRO A 105 -6.23 -12.44 -17.08
C PRO A 105 -4.75 -12.84 -17.24
N LYS A 106 -4.11 -12.33 -18.30
CA LYS A 106 -2.71 -12.58 -18.66
C LYS A 106 -2.14 -11.26 -19.14
N GLN A 107 -1.57 -10.49 -18.22
CA GLN A 107 -1.17 -9.12 -18.52
C GLN A 107 0.32 -8.95 -18.24
N HIS A 108 1.11 -9.02 -19.29
CA HIS A 108 2.49 -8.54 -19.26
C HIS A 108 2.47 -7.01 -19.17
N LEU A 109 3.11 -6.43 -18.16
CA LEU A 109 3.23 -5.00 -17.99
C LEU A 109 4.68 -4.60 -18.20
N THR A 110 4.92 -3.58 -19.00
CA THR A 110 6.21 -2.89 -18.98
C THR A 110 6.25 -1.96 -17.77
N LYS A 111 7.44 -1.54 -17.33
CA LYS A 111 7.59 -0.66 -16.16
C LYS A 111 6.72 0.62 -16.24
N PRO A 112 6.64 1.37 -17.37
CA PRO A 112 5.73 2.52 -17.50
C PRO A 112 4.26 2.17 -17.28
N VAL A 113 3.77 1.07 -17.85
CA VAL A 113 2.37 0.64 -17.70
C VAL A 113 2.09 0.17 -16.28
N ALA A 114 3.06 -0.49 -15.64
CA ALA A 114 2.97 -0.89 -14.24
C ALA A 114 2.87 0.33 -13.32
N LEU A 115 3.72 1.34 -13.49
CA LEU A 115 3.67 2.59 -12.71
C LEU A 115 2.31 3.30 -12.81
N LEU A 116 1.74 3.39 -14.02
CA LEU A 116 0.40 3.96 -14.23
C LEU A 116 -0.71 3.17 -13.49
N ARG A 117 -0.55 1.84 -13.39
CA ARG A 117 -1.47 0.98 -12.65
C ARG A 117 -1.31 1.08 -11.15
N VAL A 118 -0.07 1.17 -10.65
CA VAL A 118 0.20 1.47 -9.23
C VAL A 118 -0.44 2.80 -8.88
N PHE A 119 -0.25 3.84 -9.69
CA PHE A 119 -0.83 5.16 -9.46
C PHE A 119 -2.36 5.12 -9.42
N THR A 120 -2.96 4.44 -10.39
CA THR A 120 -4.41 4.21 -10.45
C THR A 120 -4.92 3.51 -9.19
N TYR A 121 -4.26 2.42 -8.80
CA TYR A 121 -4.63 1.62 -7.65
C TYR A 121 -4.47 2.43 -6.35
N PHE A 122 -3.40 3.20 -6.22
CA PHE A 122 -3.18 4.12 -5.11
C PHE A 122 -4.29 5.17 -5.00
N LEU A 123 -4.64 5.86 -6.09
CA LEU A 123 -5.72 6.85 -6.07
C LEU A 123 -7.07 6.24 -5.63
N GLU A 124 -7.35 5.00 -6.02
CA GLU A 124 -8.60 4.33 -5.70
C GLU A 124 -8.63 3.72 -4.29
N THR A 125 -7.51 3.19 -3.81
CA THR A 125 -7.45 2.38 -2.58
C THR A 125 -6.66 3.00 -1.43
N GLY A 126 -5.71 3.88 -1.74
CA GLY A 126 -4.77 4.47 -0.78
C GLY A 126 -3.59 3.59 -0.41
N THR A 127 -3.44 2.42 -1.04
CA THR A 127 -2.35 1.47 -0.80
C THR A 127 -1.66 1.15 -2.12
N PHE A 128 -0.52 0.48 -2.07
CA PHE A 128 0.07 -0.10 -3.28
C PHE A 128 -0.46 -1.51 -3.54
N PRO A 129 -0.46 -1.96 -4.80
CA PRO A 129 -0.71 -3.36 -5.12
C PRO A 129 0.35 -4.26 -4.50
N TRP A 130 -0.02 -5.49 -4.11
CA TRP A 130 0.90 -6.43 -3.48
C TRP A 130 2.13 -6.81 -4.33
N TRP A 131 2.03 -6.67 -5.66
CA TRP A 131 3.11 -6.97 -6.61
C TRP A 131 4.10 -5.82 -6.77
N TYR A 132 3.80 -4.65 -6.20
CA TYR A 132 4.67 -3.48 -6.25
C TYR A 132 5.51 -3.42 -4.99
N ALA A 133 6.83 -3.47 -5.17
CA ALA A 133 7.81 -3.69 -4.12
C ALA A 133 8.60 -2.44 -3.74
N GLU A 134 8.09 -1.24 -4.03
CA GLU A 134 8.79 -0.01 -3.66
C GLU A 134 8.62 0.34 -2.18
N GLU A 135 9.72 0.75 -1.57
CA GLU A 135 9.80 1.04 -0.14
C GLU A 135 9.29 2.43 0.21
N ALA A 136 9.46 3.43 -0.67
CA ALA A 136 9.07 4.81 -0.39
C ALA A 136 8.18 5.42 -1.47
N PHE A 137 7.13 6.12 -1.03
CA PHE A 137 6.18 6.80 -1.93
C PHE A 137 6.85 7.86 -2.80
N HIS A 138 7.88 8.55 -2.29
CA HIS A 138 8.58 9.60 -3.05
C HIS A 138 9.32 9.03 -4.27
N ASP A 139 9.94 7.85 -4.12
CA ASP A 139 10.67 7.20 -5.19
C ASP A 139 9.69 6.77 -6.30
N PHE A 140 8.55 6.20 -5.92
CA PHE A 140 7.45 5.94 -6.85
C PHE A 140 7.00 7.19 -7.61
N GLU A 141 6.83 8.34 -6.93
CA GLU A 141 6.44 9.59 -7.61
C GLU A 141 7.49 10.06 -8.63
N ALA A 142 8.78 9.93 -8.31
CA ALA A 142 9.85 10.27 -9.23
C ALA A 142 9.83 9.37 -10.47
N GLU A 143 9.75 8.05 -10.27
CA GLU A 143 9.67 7.08 -11.37
C GLU A 143 8.42 7.29 -12.24
N LEU A 144 7.27 7.57 -11.63
CA LEU A 144 6.03 7.84 -12.35
C LEU A 144 6.16 9.04 -13.30
N ILE A 145 6.95 10.05 -12.92
CA ILE A 145 7.16 11.24 -13.75
C ILE A 145 8.25 11.03 -14.80
N GLU A 146 9.32 10.32 -14.47
CA GLU A 146 10.45 10.08 -15.38
C GLU A 146 10.12 9.04 -16.46
N GLU A 147 9.49 7.93 -16.06
CA GLU A 147 9.21 6.80 -16.95
C GLU A 147 7.73 6.71 -17.36
N GLY A 148 6.83 7.28 -16.55
CA GLY A 148 5.41 7.31 -16.89
C GLY A 148 5.11 8.28 -18.03
N ASN A 149 4.17 7.89 -18.88
CA ASN A 149 3.64 8.80 -19.90
C ASN A 149 2.75 9.84 -19.20
N ILE A 150 3.22 11.10 -19.11
CA ILE A 150 2.50 12.16 -18.40
C ILE A 150 1.06 12.37 -18.90
N LYS A 151 0.80 12.15 -20.20
CA LYS A 151 -0.56 12.25 -20.76
C LYS A 151 -1.49 11.19 -20.20
N GLU A 152 -0.99 9.99 -19.96
CA GLU A 152 -1.74 8.91 -19.33
C GLU A 152 -1.98 9.19 -17.84
N VAL A 153 -1.01 9.78 -17.13
CA VAL A 153 -1.19 10.23 -15.74
C VAL A 153 -2.30 11.27 -15.64
N ILE A 154 -2.31 12.27 -16.54
CA ILE A 154 -3.37 13.28 -16.63
C ILE A 154 -4.72 12.62 -16.91
N ALA A 155 -4.79 11.71 -17.89
CA ALA A 155 -6.02 10.99 -18.21
C ALA A 155 -6.57 10.17 -17.03
N ILE A 156 -5.68 9.52 -16.26
CA ILE A 156 -6.03 8.77 -15.05
C ILE A 156 -6.67 9.67 -13.99
N ILE A 157 -6.10 10.86 -13.77
CA ILE A 157 -6.60 11.84 -12.80
C ILE A 157 -7.95 12.39 -13.25
N GLN A 158 -8.04 12.85 -14.50
CA GLN A 158 -9.27 13.39 -15.08
C GLN A 158 -10.44 12.39 -14.99
N ALA A 159 -10.16 11.10 -15.18
CA ALA A 159 -11.17 10.06 -15.09
C ALA A 159 -11.67 9.79 -13.66
N ARG A 160 -10.87 10.09 -12.62
CA ARG A 160 -11.13 9.66 -11.23
C ARG A 160 -11.45 10.77 -10.27
N MET A 161 -11.15 12.01 -10.62
CA MET A 161 -11.27 13.16 -9.74
C MET A 161 -12.70 13.54 -9.36
N THR A 162 -13.71 13.01 -10.07
CA THR A 162 -15.12 13.07 -9.65
C THR A 162 -15.39 12.27 -8.38
N ARG A 163 -14.51 11.35 -8.00
CA ARG A 163 -14.57 10.58 -6.76
C ARG A 163 -13.87 11.36 -5.63
N PRO A 164 -14.57 11.74 -4.55
CA PRO A 164 -13.99 12.54 -3.46
C PRO A 164 -12.73 11.93 -2.85
N GLN A 165 -12.68 10.60 -2.72
CA GLN A 165 -11.51 9.90 -2.18
C GLN A 165 -10.25 10.05 -3.02
N CYS A 166 -10.38 10.00 -4.36
CA CYS A 166 -9.26 10.13 -5.27
C CYS A 166 -8.73 11.57 -5.26
N MET A 167 -9.64 12.54 -5.23
CA MET A 167 -9.30 13.96 -5.09
C MET A 167 -8.53 14.22 -3.79
N ARG A 168 -9.03 13.72 -2.67
CA ARG A 168 -8.38 13.91 -1.37
C ARG A 168 -6.96 13.33 -1.36
N ARG A 169 -6.70 12.19 -2.02
CA ARG A 169 -5.34 11.65 -2.16
C ARG A 169 -4.45 12.53 -3.02
N LEU A 170 -4.97 13.02 -4.15
CA LEU A 170 -4.21 13.93 -5.01
C LEU A 170 -3.82 15.21 -4.27
N ILE A 171 -4.72 15.77 -3.46
CA ILE A 171 -4.45 16.96 -2.65
C ILE A 171 -3.45 16.63 -1.55
N HIS A 172 -3.73 15.62 -0.71
CA HIS A 172 -3.02 15.47 0.54
C HIS A 172 -1.79 14.56 0.49
N GLN A 173 -1.66 13.68 -0.50
CA GLN A 173 -0.58 12.68 -0.55
C GLN A 173 0.48 13.00 -1.60
N CYS A 174 0.06 13.45 -2.78
CA CYS A 174 0.97 13.72 -3.89
C CYS A 174 1.87 14.95 -3.63
N SER A 175 3.08 14.87 -4.18
CA SER A 175 4.09 15.91 -4.24
C SER A 175 3.67 17.05 -5.17
N ASN A 176 4.28 18.23 -4.98
CA ASN A 176 4.10 19.33 -5.91
C ASN A 176 4.60 18.97 -7.32
N THR A 177 5.59 18.09 -7.45
CA THR A 177 6.10 17.62 -8.75
C THR A 177 5.02 16.90 -9.54
N VAL A 178 4.29 15.97 -8.91
CA VAL A 178 3.19 15.26 -9.57
C VAL A 178 2.06 16.23 -9.93
N ILE A 179 1.66 17.11 -9.01
CA ILE A 179 0.60 18.10 -9.29
C ILE A 179 1.04 19.05 -10.41
N GLN A 180 2.28 19.54 -10.39
CA GLN A 180 2.86 20.37 -11.44
C GLN A 180 2.81 19.68 -12.78
N ALA A 181 3.31 18.44 -12.87
CA ALA A 181 3.37 17.65 -14.08
C ALA A 181 2.00 17.47 -14.73
N VAL A 182 0.96 17.29 -13.91
CA VAL A 182 -0.43 17.17 -14.35
C VAL A 182 -0.99 18.48 -14.90
N LEU A 183 -0.57 19.61 -14.32
CA LEU A 183 -1.04 20.94 -14.71
C LEU A 183 -0.28 21.53 -15.93
N GLN A 184 0.82 20.92 -16.40
CA GLN A 184 1.67 21.52 -17.44
C GLN A 184 1.01 21.67 -18.82
N GLU A 185 -0.01 20.85 -19.13
CA GLU A 185 -0.75 20.99 -20.39
C GLU A 185 -1.67 22.23 -20.38
N ASP A 186 -2.12 22.68 -19.19
CA ASP A 186 -3.03 23.80 -19.01
C ASP A 186 -2.36 25.08 -18.47
N ILE A 187 -1.25 24.93 -17.73
CA ILE A 187 -0.46 26.01 -17.13
C ILE A 187 0.97 25.86 -17.65
N PRO A 188 1.45 26.76 -18.53
CA PRO A 188 2.82 26.71 -19.02
C PRO A 188 3.80 26.70 -17.84
N LEU A 189 4.61 25.65 -17.75
CA LEU A 189 5.71 25.44 -16.80
C LEU A 189 6.60 26.66 -16.51
N SER A 190 6.57 27.66 -17.39
CA SER A 190 7.28 28.93 -17.22
C SER A 190 6.73 29.83 -16.11
N ASN A 191 5.51 29.60 -15.60
CA ASN A 191 4.92 30.43 -14.54
C ASN A 191 5.31 29.94 -13.14
N ARG A 192 6.58 30.18 -12.75
CA ARG A 192 7.05 30.05 -11.35
C ARG A 192 6.16 30.83 -10.37
N SER A 193 5.53 31.93 -10.81
CA SER A 193 4.74 32.84 -9.97
C SER A 193 3.56 32.21 -9.22
N VAL A 194 2.93 31.17 -9.75
CA VAL A 194 1.80 30.50 -9.06
C VAL A 194 2.29 29.63 -7.91
N TRP A 195 3.39 28.92 -8.11
CA TRP A 195 4.00 28.03 -7.10
C TRP A 195 4.79 28.81 -6.04
N ASP A 196 5.07 30.09 -6.28
CA ASP A 196 5.62 31.02 -5.30
C ASP A 196 4.53 31.72 -4.45
N HIS A 197 3.25 31.37 -4.65
CA HIS A 197 2.14 32.01 -3.94
C HIS A 197 2.17 31.68 -2.43
N PRO A 198 2.02 32.68 -1.52
CA PRO A 198 2.15 32.47 -0.07
C PRO A 198 1.19 31.43 0.53
N LEU A 199 0.04 31.19 -0.12
CA LEU A 199 -0.92 30.17 0.29
C LEU A 199 -0.34 28.75 0.21
N GLN A 200 0.63 28.50 -0.66
CA GLN A 200 1.30 27.20 -0.75
C GLN A 200 1.99 26.82 0.57
N ASP A 201 2.63 27.79 1.23
CA ASP A 201 3.33 27.55 2.50
C ASP A 201 2.37 27.60 3.68
N ARG A 202 1.40 28.52 3.67
CA ARG A 202 0.46 28.72 4.78
C ARG A 202 -0.63 27.65 4.85
N GLN A 203 -1.21 27.28 3.70
CA GLN A 203 -2.32 26.33 3.58
C GLN A 203 -2.16 25.48 2.29
N PRO A 204 -1.15 24.58 2.24
CA PRO A 204 -0.81 23.82 1.03
C PRO A 204 -1.99 23.06 0.44
N GLU A 205 -2.85 22.50 1.28
CA GLU A 205 -3.97 21.67 0.83
C GLU A 205 -5.10 22.50 0.22
N VAL A 206 -5.34 23.71 0.75
CA VAL A 206 -6.30 24.65 0.17
C VAL A 206 -5.76 25.20 -1.14
N PHE A 207 -4.47 25.56 -1.19
CA PHE A 207 -3.81 25.96 -2.43
C PHE A 207 -3.95 24.88 -3.53
N ARG A 208 -3.64 23.62 -3.21
CA ARG A 208 -3.77 22.48 -4.14
C ARG A 208 -5.22 22.25 -4.57
N ARG A 209 -6.17 22.34 -3.64
CA ARG A 209 -7.61 22.24 -3.95
C ARG A 209 -8.05 23.29 -4.96
N GLN A 210 -7.74 24.57 -4.71
CA GLN A 210 -8.10 25.67 -5.61
C GLN A 210 -7.47 25.51 -7.00
N LEU A 211 -6.21 25.07 -7.07
CA LEU A 211 -5.55 24.77 -8.34
C LEU A 211 -6.28 23.68 -9.13
N LEU A 212 -6.63 22.57 -8.47
CA LEU A 212 -7.30 21.44 -9.12
C LEU A 212 -8.75 21.80 -9.53
N GLU A 213 -9.49 22.54 -8.70
CA GLU A 213 -10.82 23.07 -9.08
C GLU A 213 -10.74 23.90 -10.35
N TRP A 214 -9.79 24.84 -10.39
CA TRP A 214 -9.61 25.71 -11.54
C TRP A 214 -9.19 24.93 -12.79
N ALA A 215 -8.23 24.01 -12.64
CA ALA A 215 -7.70 23.22 -13.75
C ALA A 215 -8.74 22.26 -14.36
N PHE A 216 -9.73 21.83 -13.60
CA PHE A 216 -10.68 20.80 -14.06
C PHE A 216 -12.15 21.23 -14.06
N GLY A 217 -12.48 22.45 -13.62
CA GLY A 217 -13.85 23.00 -13.59
C GLY A 217 -14.50 23.22 -14.97
N THR A 218 -15.82 23.39 -15.05
CA THR A 218 -16.57 23.37 -16.33
C THR A 218 -16.47 24.63 -17.21
N ALA A 219 -15.81 25.70 -16.76
CA ALA A 219 -15.64 26.94 -17.52
C ALA A 219 -14.57 26.77 -18.63
N ARG A 220 -14.90 26.01 -19.69
CA ARG A 220 -13.95 25.55 -20.73
C ARG A 220 -13.57 26.57 -21.81
N SER A 221 -14.15 27.77 -21.87
CA SER A 221 -13.92 28.64 -23.04
C SER A 221 -12.95 29.80 -22.83
N ASN A 222 -12.57 30.17 -21.60
CA ASN A 222 -11.66 31.31 -21.40
C ASN A 222 -10.97 31.30 -20.02
N ARG A 223 -10.26 30.24 -19.65
CA ARG A 223 -9.51 30.22 -18.39
C ARG A 223 -8.23 31.04 -18.53
N GLN A 224 -8.08 32.09 -17.72
CA GLN A 224 -6.89 32.92 -17.71
C GLN A 224 -6.15 32.80 -16.36
N MET A 225 -4.85 33.08 -16.39
CA MET A 225 -4.01 33.06 -15.20
C MET A 225 -4.50 34.03 -14.12
N ASP A 226 -4.97 35.21 -14.54
CA ASP A 226 -5.48 36.24 -13.62
C ASP A 226 -6.72 35.75 -12.84
N ASP A 227 -7.55 34.87 -13.44
CA ASP A 227 -8.69 34.26 -12.75
C ASP A 227 -8.22 33.33 -11.63
N LEU A 228 -7.17 32.54 -11.87
CA LEU A 228 -6.60 31.65 -10.86
C LEU A 228 -5.99 32.45 -9.71
N LEU A 229 -5.22 33.48 -10.02
CA LEU A 229 -4.63 34.34 -8.98
C LEU A 229 -5.72 35.03 -8.16
N ALA A 230 -6.78 35.53 -8.78
CA ALA A 230 -7.92 36.10 -8.07
C ALA A 230 -8.63 35.09 -7.14
N VAL A 231 -8.74 33.82 -7.56
CA VAL A 231 -9.27 32.74 -6.71
C VAL A 231 -8.36 32.49 -5.51
N LEU A 232 -7.05 32.41 -5.72
CA LEU A 232 -6.06 32.18 -4.65
C LEU A 232 -5.99 33.36 -3.66
N ASP A 233 -6.06 34.60 -4.15
CA ASP A 233 -6.07 35.82 -3.34
C ASP A 233 -7.36 35.97 -2.53
N ALA A 234 -8.47 35.40 -3.00
CA ALA A 234 -9.76 35.43 -2.31
C ALA A 234 -9.88 34.42 -1.15
N VAL A 235 -8.90 33.52 -1.00
CA VAL A 235 -8.89 32.53 0.09
C VAL A 235 -8.67 33.24 1.44
N PRO A 236 -9.58 33.08 2.42
CA PRO A 236 -9.44 33.70 3.73
C PRO A 236 -8.22 33.15 4.50
N GLU A 237 -7.61 34.00 5.33
CA GLU A 237 -6.41 33.64 6.11
C GLU A 237 -6.62 32.44 7.07
N GLN A 238 -7.86 32.20 7.48
CA GLN A 238 -8.28 31.05 8.29
C GLN A 238 -9.52 30.41 7.64
N GLU A 239 -9.32 29.46 6.74
CA GLU A 239 -10.38 28.61 6.25
C GLU A 239 -10.46 27.37 7.15
N ASN A 240 -11.63 27.06 7.70
CA ASN A 240 -11.82 25.82 8.47
C ASN A 240 -11.67 24.63 7.52
N HIS A 241 -10.55 23.91 7.64
CA HIS A 241 -10.26 22.69 6.87
C HIS A 241 -11.26 21.54 7.12
N ASP A 242 -12.14 21.67 8.12
CA ASP A 242 -12.99 20.58 8.64
C ASP A 242 -14.20 20.23 7.75
N THR A 243 -14.56 21.05 6.75
CA THR A 243 -15.68 20.75 5.84
C THR A 243 -15.16 20.15 4.53
N GLU A 244 -14.95 18.84 4.55
CA GLU A 244 -14.49 17.99 3.45
C GLU A 244 -15.57 17.67 2.41
N ASP A 245 -16.49 18.59 2.13
CA ASP A 245 -17.60 18.32 1.20
C ASP A 245 -17.26 18.85 -0.21
N TRP A 246 -16.41 18.09 -0.90
CA TRP A 246 -16.06 18.34 -2.29
C TRP A 246 -17.14 17.83 -3.25
N SER A 247 -17.61 18.67 -4.16
CA SER A 247 -18.47 18.25 -5.28
C SER A 247 -18.08 18.94 -6.60
N LEU A 248 -17.63 18.15 -7.58
CA LEU A 248 -17.45 18.62 -8.96
C LEU A 248 -18.79 18.63 -9.72
N PRO A 249 -18.98 19.53 -10.70
CA PRO A 249 -20.02 19.36 -11.70
C PRO A 249 -19.81 18.08 -12.51
N GLU A 250 -20.88 17.38 -12.88
CA GLU A 250 -20.82 16.17 -13.72
C GLU A 250 -20.07 16.46 -15.03
N MET A 251 -18.83 15.96 -15.13
CA MET A 251 -18.08 15.98 -16.37
C MET A 251 -18.59 14.84 -17.27
N SER A 252 -18.96 15.15 -18.50
CA SER A 252 -19.32 14.14 -19.50
C SER A 252 -18.08 13.31 -19.88
N SER A 253 -17.83 12.20 -19.18
CA SER A 253 -16.73 11.29 -19.47
C SER A 253 -17.12 10.33 -20.60
N SER A 254 -16.65 10.58 -21.83
CA SER A 254 -16.62 9.55 -22.88
C SER A 254 -15.25 8.87 -22.92
N SER A 255 -14.90 8.18 -21.85
CA SER A 255 -13.71 7.33 -21.78
C SER A 255 -14.16 6.01 -21.19
N ARG A 256 -14.08 4.92 -21.98
CA ARG A 256 -14.43 3.58 -21.50
C ARG A 256 -13.47 3.19 -20.38
N GLU A 257 -13.94 3.32 -19.14
CA GLU A 257 -13.24 2.86 -17.94
C GLU A 257 -13.01 1.35 -18.03
N VAL A 258 -11.78 0.91 -17.81
CA VAL A 258 -11.52 -0.43 -17.27
C VAL A 258 -11.38 -0.23 -15.77
N PRO A 259 -12.41 -0.57 -14.96
CA PRO A 259 -12.26 -0.51 -13.52
C PRO A 259 -11.26 -1.58 -13.09
N LEU A 260 -10.09 -1.18 -12.61
CA LEU A 260 -9.31 -2.04 -11.74
C LEU A 260 -10.10 -2.13 -10.44
N ARG A 261 -11.02 -3.09 -10.34
CA ARG A 261 -11.62 -3.39 -9.03
C ARG A 261 -10.46 -3.81 -8.12
N PRO A 262 -10.23 -3.12 -6.99
CA PRO A 262 -9.39 -3.68 -5.95
C PRO A 262 -9.95 -5.08 -5.67
N PRO A 263 -9.13 -6.12 -5.64
CA PRO A 263 -9.64 -7.43 -5.26
C PRO A 263 -10.35 -7.24 -3.90
N ALA A 264 -11.60 -7.70 -3.82
CA ALA A 264 -12.32 -7.82 -2.55
C ALA A 264 -11.68 -8.97 -1.78
N THR A 265 -10.40 -8.83 -1.46
CA THR A 265 -9.62 -9.77 -0.68
C THR A 265 -9.57 -9.22 0.72
N ASP A 266 -10.07 -10.00 1.65
CA ASP A 266 -9.81 -9.80 3.07
C ASP A 266 -8.35 -10.17 3.41
N GLU A 267 -7.38 -9.75 2.59
CA GLU A 267 -5.95 -9.99 2.79
C GLU A 267 -5.15 -8.74 2.37
N TYR A 268 -4.32 -8.24 3.28
CA TYR A 268 -3.53 -7.04 3.13
C TYR A 268 -2.13 -7.28 3.69
N TYR A 269 -1.10 -6.85 2.96
CA TYR A 269 0.27 -6.83 3.46
C TYR A 269 0.50 -5.51 4.21
N ILE A 270 1.20 -5.59 5.34
CA ILE A 270 1.42 -4.47 6.26
C ILE A 270 2.87 -4.46 6.75
N HIS A 271 3.42 -3.27 7.01
CA HIS A 271 4.83 -3.10 7.42
C HIS A 271 5.03 -2.88 8.93
N ASN A 272 3.97 -2.47 9.64
CA ASN A 272 4.01 -2.10 11.06
C ASN A 272 3.22 -3.08 11.94
N ALA A 273 3.19 -4.37 11.57
CA ALA A 273 2.36 -5.38 12.24
C ALA A 273 2.70 -5.50 13.74
N GLY A 274 3.91 -5.12 14.11
CA GLY A 274 4.40 -5.09 15.48
C GLY A 274 3.70 -4.10 16.41
N LEU A 275 2.94 -3.13 15.89
CA LEU A 275 2.12 -2.25 16.74
C LEU A 275 1.09 -3.00 17.59
N VAL A 276 0.77 -4.27 17.27
CA VAL A 276 -0.04 -5.13 18.15
C VAL A 276 0.55 -5.29 19.55
N LEU A 277 1.87 -5.15 19.71
CA LEU A 277 2.55 -5.20 21.01
C LEU A 277 2.08 -4.07 21.94
N LEU A 278 1.67 -2.94 21.36
CA LEU A 278 1.23 -1.74 22.09
C LEU A 278 -0.28 -1.74 22.35
N ALA A 279 -1.04 -2.68 21.78
CA ALA A 279 -2.50 -2.63 21.72
C ALA A 279 -3.18 -2.42 23.09
N HIS A 280 -2.64 -3.06 24.14
CA HIS A 280 -3.18 -2.96 25.50
C HIS A 280 -3.00 -1.57 26.15
N MET A 281 -2.15 -0.70 25.59
CA MET A 281 -1.94 0.68 26.06
C MET A 281 -2.62 1.73 25.18
N LEU A 282 -3.05 1.35 23.97
CA LEU A 282 -3.55 2.31 22.98
C LEU A 282 -4.81 3.03 23.43
N GLU A 283 -5.73 2.35 24.14
CA GLU A 283 -6.94 2.99 24.66
C GLU A 283 -6.61 4.14 25.60
N VAL A 284 -5.87 3.87 26.67
CA VAL A 284 -5.48 4.89 27.65
C VAL A 284 -4.65 6.01 27.00
N PHE A 285 -3.74 5.66 26.09
CA PHE A 285 -2.92 6.62 25.37
C PHE A 285 -3.75 7.56 24.49
N LEU A 286 -4.74 7.05 23.75
CA LEU A 286 -5.60 7.87 22.90
C LEU A 286 -6.67 8.64 23.70
N GLU A 287 -7.13 8.10 24.83
CA GLU A 287 -7.99 8.80 25.78
C GLU A 287 -7.29 10.00 26.43
N HIS A 288 -5.98 9.90 26.71
CA HIS A 288 -5.18 10.99 27.26
C HIS A 288 -5.27 12.26 26.38
N PHE A 289 -5.29 12.09 25.05
CA PHE A 289 -5.44 13.19 24.08
C PHE A 289 -6.90 13.52 23.73
N GLY A 290 -7.87 12.86 24.38
CA GLY A 290 -9.30 13.05 24.10
C GLY A 290 -9.74 12.57 22.71
N LEU A 291 -8.94 11.71 22.06
CA LEU A 291 -9.27 11.15 20.74
C LEU A 291 -10.29 10.02 20.84
N VAL A 292 -10.26 9.32 21.97
CA VAL A 292 -11.22 8.27 22.35
C VAL A 292 -11.96 8.71 23.61
N ARG A 293 -13.25 8.38 23.68
CA ARG A 293 -14.10 8.52 24.87
C ARG A 293 -15.11 7.38 24.91
N ASP A 294 -15.28 6.76 26.07
CA ASP A 294 -16.24 5.67 26.29
C ASP A 294 -16.08 4.53 25.27
N GLY A 295 -14.82 4.17 24.96
CA GLY A 295 -14.47 3.11 24.01
C GLY A 295 -14.70 3.44 22.53
N HIS A 296 -14.96 4.70 22.17
CA HIS A 296 -15.21 5.12 20.78
C HIS A 296 -14.39 6.36 20.41
N PHE A 297 -13.99 6.46 19.13
CA PHE A 297 -13.39 7.70 18.61
C PHE A 297 -14.40 8.83 18.61
N VAL A 298 -13.97 10.03 19.04
CA VAL A 298 -14.86 11.19 19.16
C VAL A 298 -15.26 11.80 17.81
N ALA A 299 -14.42 11.62 16.78
CA ALA A 299 -14.64 12.12 15.43
C ALA A 299 -13.76 11.41 14.39
N PRO A 300 -14.11 11.48 13.09
CA PRO A 300 -13.24 11.03 12.00
C PRO A 300 -11.86 11.70 11.98
N THR A 301 -11.76 12.98 12.37
CA THR A 301 -10.49 13.73 12.50
C THR A 301 -9.65 13.21 13.66
N ALA A 302 -10.28 12.71 14.73
CA ALA A 302 -9.58 12.07 15.84
C ALA A 302 -8.96 10.72 15.43
N GLN A 303 -9.65 9.93 14.58
CA GLN A 303 -9.08 8.72 13.99
C GLN A 303 -7.85 9.05 13.13
N GLU A 304 -7.94 10.11 12.32
CA GLU A 304 -6.84 10.56 11.47
C GLU A 304 -5.62 10.97 12.31
N ARG A 305 -5.83 11.79 13.34
CA ARG A 305 -4.76 12.15 14.28
C ARG A 305 -4.14 10.94 14.99
N ALA A 306 -4.97 9.99 15.40
CA ALA A 306 -4.50 8.74 16.00
C ALA A 306 -3.65 7.92 15.02
N ILE A 307 -4.00 7.85 13.74
CA ILE A 307 -3.19 7.19 12.70
C ILE A 307 -1.77 7.77 12.66
N HIS A 308 -1.63 9.09 12.75
CA HIS A 308 -0.30 9.74 12.78
C HIS A 308 0.45 9.49 14.08
N LEU A 309 -0.24 9.43 15.22
CA LEU A 309 0.39 9.05 16.50
C LEU A 309 0.90 7.61 16.47
N LEU A 310 0.13 6.67 15.90
CA LEU A 310 0.55 5.28 15.79
C LEU A 310 1.75 5.13 14.83
N GLU A 311 1.81 5.89 13.74
CA GLU A 311 2.99 5.94 12.88
C GLU A 311 4.21 6.47 13.65
N TYR A 312 4.05 7.54 14.44
CA TYR A 312 5.14 8.08 15.25
C TYR A 312 5.61 7.11 16.34
N LEU A 313 4.71 6.32 16.93
CA LEU A 313 5.06 5.21 17.80
C LEU A 313 5.90 4.16 17.05
N ALA A 314 5.44 3.73 15.87
CA ALA A 314 6.11 2.69 15.07
C ALA A 314 7.49 3.10 14.56
N SER A 315 7.67 4.35 14.13
CA SER A 315 8.87 4.77 13.40
C SER A 315 9.54 6.05 13.86
N GLY A 316 8.90 6.86 14.70
CA GLY A 316 9.38 8.19 15.05
C GLY A 316 9.32 9.20 13.89
N ARG A 317 8.83 8.79 12.72
CA ARG A 317 8.65 9.66 11.56
C ARG A 317 7.31 10.38 11.63
N GLN A 318 7.20 11.46 10.87
CA GLN A 318 5.97 12.19 10.63
C GLN A 318 5.78 12.37 9.12
N GLN A 319 4.56 12.73 8.70
CA GLN A 319 4.25 13.02 7.29
C GLN A 319 4.52 11.86 6.32
N VAL A 320 4.35 10.64 6.84
CA VAL A 320 4.45 9.38 6.10
C VAL A 320 3.26 9.24 5.14
N ALA A 321 3.50 8.63 4.00
CA ALA A 321 2.49 8.49 2.95
C ALA A 321 1.43 7.45 3.33
N GLU A 322 0.21 7.63 2.80
CA GLU A 322 -0.95 6.77 3.09
C GLU A 322 -0.71 5.25 2.87
N PRO A 323 0.08 4.79 1.86
CA PRO A 323 0.30 3.36 1.64
C PRO A 323 0.95 2.65 2.83
N GLU A 324 1.85 3.31 3.56
CA GLU A 324 2.50 2.79 4.76
C GLU A 324 1.53 2.76 5.96
N GLN A 325 0.39 3.45 5.86
CA GLN A 325 -0.55 3.67 6.95
C GLN A 325 -1.73 2.70 7.04
N LEU A 326 -1.77 1.67 6.18
CA LEU A 326 -2.87 0.70 6.12
C LEU A 326 -3.18 0.09 7.49
N PHE A 327 -2.15 -0.38 8.21
CA PHE A 327 -2.35 -1.01 9.51
C PHE A 327 -2.82 -0.03 10.60
N HIS A 328 -2.32 1.21 10.56
CA HIS A 328 -2.77 2.27 11.46
C HIS A 328 -4.26 2.57 11.27
N LYS A 329 -4.75 2.62 10.02
CA LYS A 329 -6.18 2.78 9.73
C LYS A 329 -7.01 1.66 10.34
N PHE A 330 -6.54 0.42 10.19
CA PHE A 330 -7.17 -0.74 10.78
C PHE A 330 -7.28 -0.61 12.31
N LEU A 331 -6.17 -0.32 12.99
CA LEU A 331 -6.16 -0.18 14.45
C LEU A 331 -7.06 0.97 14.95
N CYS A 332 -7.24 2.03 14.16
CA CYS A 332 -8.10 3.17 14.50
C CYS A 332 -9.56 3.02 14.04
N ALA A 333 -10.00 1.85 13.57
CA ALA A 333 -11.33 1.63 13.00
C ALA A 333 -11.69 2.59 11.85
N ARG A 334 -10.68 3.09 11.12
CA ARG A 334 -10.88 3.91 9.92
C ARG A 334 -11.07 2.97 8.73
N PRO A 335 -12.05 3.20 7.82
CA PRO A 335 -12.17 2.38 6.62
C PRO A 335 -10.85 2.36 5.85
N LEU A 336 -10.38 1.18 5.42
CA LEU A 336 -9.05 1.03 4.83
C LEU A 336 -8.86 1.87 3.56
N ASN A 337 -9.95 2.04 2.79
CA ASN A 337 -10.02 2.87 1.60
C ASN A 337 -10.33 4.34 1.88
N ALA A 338 -10.57 4.76 3.13
CA ALA A 338 -10.75 6.17 3.45
C ALA A 338 -9.40 6.89 3.33
N PRO A 339 -9.35 8.04 2.64
CA PRO A 339 -8.13 8.83 2.57
C PRO A 339 -7.73 9.35 3.95
N VAL A 340 -6.42 9.56 4.09
CA VAL A 340 -5.77 10.14 5.25
C VAL A 340 -4.93 11.31 4.77
N ALA A 341 -4.96 12.44 5.46
CA ALA A 341 -4.12 13.58 5.18
C ALA A 341 -2.66 13.25 5.50
N ARG A 342 -1.68 13.65 4.67
CA ARG A 342 -0.27 13.40 4.97
C ARG A 342 0.26 14.35 6.04
N ARG A 343 -0.19 15.60 6.01
CA ARG A 343 0.39 16.72 6.76
C ARG A 343 -0.38 17.04 8.04
N VAL A 344 -0.46 16.08 8.96
CA VAL A 344 -0.98 16.33 10.31
C VAL A 344 0.19 16.57 11.26
N ALA A 345 0.30 17.79 11.78
CA ALA A 345 1.34 18.16 12.73
C ALA A 345 1.01 17.60 14.13
N LEU A 346 1.93 16.79 14.66
CA LEU A 346 1.92 16.37 16.05
C LEU A 346 2.56 17.44 16.92
N SER A 347 1.92 17.76 18.04
CA SER A 347 2.47 18.63 19.07
C SER A 347 3.64 17.96 19.78
N ASP A 348 4.48 18.74 20.46
CA ASP A 348 5.61 18.18 21.20
C ASP A 348 5.14 17.34 22.40
N ALA A 349 4.05 17.74 23.06
CA ALA A 349 3.43 16.95 24.13
C ALA A 349 2.98 15.55 23.67
N GLU A 350 2.48 15.44 22.43
CA GLU A 350 2.10 14.15 21.86
C GLU A 350 3.29 13.26 21.54
N LYS A 351 4.38 13.85 21.05
CA LYS A 351 5.62 13.13 20.75
C LYS A 351 6.26 12.64 22.04
N ASP A 352 6.36 13.51 23.04
CA ASP A 352 6.92 13.19 24.35
C ASP A 352 6.15 12.03 25.00
N GLU A 353 4.81 12.04 24.93
CA GLU A 353 4.01 10.96 25.50
C GLU A 353 4.12 9.64 24.71
N ALA A 354 4.26 9.72 23.39
CA ALA A 354 4.54 8.54 22.57
C ALA A 354 5.89 7.91 22.97
N GLU A 355 6.93 8.72 23.18
CA GLU A 355 8.23 8.25 23.67
C GLU A 355 8.14 7.68 25.10
N ASN A 356 7.36 8.31 25.99
CA ASN A 356 7.10 7.81 27.34
C ASN A 356 6.42 6.43 27.33
N LEU A 357 5.44 6.22 26.44
CA LEU A 357 4.77 4.93 26.26
C LEU A 357 5.79 3.85 25.86
N LEU A 358 6.62 4.12 24.85
CA LEU A 358 7.64 3.17 24.40
C LEU A 358 8.69 2.90 25.48
N GLY A 359 9.09 3.93 26.24
CA GLY A 359 9.98 3.78 27.40
C GLY A 359 9.37 2.89 28.49
N THR A 360 8.05 3.00 28.72
CA THR A 360 7.31 2.14 29.64
C THR A 360 7.34 0.67 29.20
N ILE A 361 7.18 0.41 27.90
CA ILE A 361 7.30 -0.95 27.33
C ILE A 361 8.69 -1.54 27.61
N LEU A 362 9.76 -0.78 27.33
CA LEU A 362 11.14 -1.22 27.58
C LEU A 362 11.37 -1.53 29.07
N GLN A 363 10.88 -0.69 29.97
CA GLN A 363 11.02 -0.89 31.42
C GLN A 363 10.34 -2.18 31.88
N HIS A 364 9.17 -2.51 31.33
CA HIS A 364 8.40 -3.69 31.72
C HIS A 364 8.82 -4.97 30.98
N TRP A 365 9.65 -4.88 29.94
CA TRP A 365 10.16 -6.04 29.19
C TRP A 365 11.59 -6.36 29.62
N PRO A 366 11.82 -7.35 30.52
CA PRO A 366 13.12 -7.51 31.20
C PRO A 366 14.31 -7.75 30.26
N LYS A 367 14.07 -8.33 29.09
CA LYS A 367 15.11 -8.61 28.08
C LYS A 367 15.46 -7.40 27.21
N MET A 368 14.65 -6.34 27.24
CA MET A 368 14.80 -5.13 26.43
C MET A 368 15.12 -3.88 27.24
N GLN A 369 15.23 -3.95 28.58
CA GLN A 369 15.45 -2.78 29.44
C GLN A 369 16.70 -1.94 29.12
N SER A 370 17.74 -2.56 28.56
CA SER A 370 19.00 -1.88 28.19
C SER A 370 19.04 -1.42 26.73
N THR A 371 17.92 -1.55 26.02
CA THR A 371 17.78 -1.23 24.60
C THR A 371 17.22 0.18 24.44
N ASP A 372 17.45 0.82 23.29
CA ASP A 372 16.88 2.13 22.97
C ASP A 372 15.53 2.02 22.22
N LEU A 373 14.84 3.16 22.09
CA LEU A 373 13.55 3.23 21.38
C LEU A 373 13.68 2.84 19.91
N GLU A 374 14.80 3.16 19.27
CA GLU A 374 15.02 2.91 17.85
C GLU A 374 15.16 1.42 17.56
N THR A 375 15.85 0.69 18.43
CA THR A 375 15.94 -0.77 18.34
C THR A 375 14.58 -1.41 18.62
N LEU A 376 13.78 -0.90 19.56
CA LEU A 376 12.40 -1.38 19.76
C LEU A 376 11.55 -1.20 18.48
N ARG A 377 11.63 -0.01 17.87
CA ARG A 377 10.91 0.32 16.63
C ARG A 377 11.29 -0.61 15.50
N SER A 378 12.57 -0.61 15.11
CA SER A 378 13.09 -1.39 13.99
C SER A 378 12.96 -2.91 14.19
N SER A 379 13.19 -3.40 15.40
CA SER A 379 13.22 -4.84 15.65
C SER A 379 11.86 -5.46 15.96
N PHE A 380 10.89 -4.67 16.46
CA PHE A 380 9.62 -5.22 16.96
C PHE A 380 8.37 -4.47 16.55
N LEU A 381 8.41 -3.19 16.18
CA LEU A 381 7.21 -2.45 15.75
C LEU A 381 7.06 -2.44 14.21
N GLN A 382 8.15 -2.20 13.49
CA GLN A 382 8.23 -2.19 12.02
C GLN A 382 8.39 -3.61 11.46
N ARG A 383 7.59 -4.55 11.96
CA ARG A 383 7.58 -5.94 11.50
C ARG A 383 6.65 -6.08 10.29
N PRO A 384 7.14 -6.63 9.17
CA PRO A 384 6.28 -7.04 8.08
C PRO A 384 5.25 -8.08 8.55
N GLY A 385 4.08 -8.06 7.93
CA GLY A 385 3.03 -9.00 8.23
C GLY A 385 1.89 -8.99 7.23
N LYS A 386 0.90 -9.84 7.51
CA LYS A 386 -0.33 -9.97 6.74
C LYS A 386 -1.54 -9.81 7.64
N LEU A 387 -2.37 -8.79 7.38
CA LEU A 387 -3.71 -8.65 7.95
C LEU A 387 -4.69 -9.42 7.05
N TYR A 388 -5.46 -10.33 7.61
CA TYR A 388 -6.42 -11.09 6.84
C TYR A 388 -7.65 -11.53 7.63
N ARG A 389 -8.75 -11.85 6.95
CA ARG A 389 -9.97 -12.36 7.58
C ARG A 389 -10.11 -13.86 7.34
N LYS A 390 -10.42 -14.59 8.41
CA LYS A 390 -10.71 -16.03 8.34
C LYS A 390 -11.90 -16.35 9.23
N GLN A 391 -12.93 -16.97 8.65
CA GLN A 391 -14.18 -17.32 9.35
C GLN A 391 -14.83 -16.12 10.06
N GLY A 392 -14.79 -14.94 9.43
CA GLY A 392 -15.40 -13.72 9.95
C GLY A 392 -14.55 -12.92 10.94
N ALA A 393 -13.46 -13.48 11.48
CA ALA A 393 -12.55 -12.80 12.40
C ALA A 393 -11.28 -12.29 11.72
N TRP A 394 -10.80 -11.12 12.15
CA TRP A 394 -9.52 -10.57 11.71
C TRP A 394 -8.34 -11.31 12.36
N ARG A 395 -7.28 -11.46 11.57
CA ARG A 395 -6.03 -12.09 11.96
C ARG A 395 -4.86 -11.30 11.43
N ILE A 396 -3.79 -11.26 12.20
CA ILE A 396 -2.51 -10.68 11.81
C ILE A 396 -1.49 -11.81 11.88
N ARG A 397 -0.77 -12.05 10.78
CA ARG A 397 0.40 -12.91 10.78
C ARG A 397 1.64 -12.05 10.67
N VAL A 398 2.51 -12.11 11.66
CA VAL A 398 3.77 -11.36 11.65
C VAL A 398 4.87 -12.24 11.05
N GLU A 399 5.79 -11.64 10.30
CA GLU A 399 6.96 -12.34 9.78
C GLU A 399 7.95 -12.64 10.90
N ARG A 400 8.36 -13.91 10.99
CA ARG A 400 9.20 -14.41 12.09
C ARG A 400 10.68 -14.12 11.88
N GLU A 401 11.33 -13.69 12.95
CA GLU A 401 12.78 -13.53 13.04
C GLU A 401 13.36 -14.19 14.29
N THR A 402 14.68 -14.41 14.28
CA THR A 402 15.40 -15.02 15.41
C THR A 402 15.22 -14.23 16.71
N ILE A 403 15.07 -12.91 16.62
CA ILE A 403 14.90 -12.03 17.79
C ILE A 403 13.55 -12.21 18.48
N ASP A 404 12.56 -12.83 17.82
CA ASP A 404 11.22 -13.06 18.36
C ASP A 404 11.22 -13.98 19.58
N ILE A 405 12.31 -14.73 19.82
CA ILE A 405 12.50 -15.47 21.07
C ILE A 405 12.41 -14.56 22.32
N LEU A 406 12.63 -13.25 22.16
CA LEU A 406 12.47 -12.29 23.26
C LEU A 406 11.01 -12.05 23.64
N LEU A 407 10.04 -12.35 22.77
CA LEU A 407 8.61 -12.17 23.03
C LEU A 407 8.08 -13.12 24.11
N ASP A 408 8.73 -14.27 24.31
CA ASP A 408 8.44 -15.21 25.40
C ASP A 408 8.62 -14.59 26.80
N PHE A 409 9.30 -13.44 26.88
CA PHE A 409 9.56 -12.70 28.11
C PHE A 409 8.65 -11.48 28.31
N LEU A 410 7.63 -11.30 27.46
CA LEU A 410 6.63 -10.26 27.66
C LEU A 410 5.73 -10.58 28.86
N PRO A 411 5.41 -9.59 29.73
CA PRO A 411 4.52 -9.83 30.86
C PRO A 411 3.02 -9.80 30.51
N TRP A 412 2.67 -9.57 29.24
CA TRP A 412 1.29 -9.62 28.74
C TRP A 412 1.17 -10.53 27.51
N SER A 413 -0.06 -10.93 27.19
CA SER A 413 -0.35 -11.70 25.98
C SER A 413 -0.56 -10.80 24.78
N ILE A 414 0.00 -11.20 23.64
CA ILE A 414 -0.18 -10.53 22.34
C ILE A 414 -1.01 -11.36 21.36
N ALA A 415 -1.40 -12.60 21.74
CA ALA A 415 -2.07 -13.56 20.86
C ALA A 415 -3.50 -13.14 20.47
N VAL A 416 -4.15 -12.35 21.32
CA VAL A 416 -5.49 -11.81 21.08
C VAL A 416 -5.49 -10.33 21.44
N VAL A 417 -5.72 -9.50 20.44
CA VAL A 417 -5.87 -8.05 20.59
C VAL A 417 -7.35 -7.71 20.65
N HIS A 418 -7.71 -6.91 21.64
CA HIS A 418 -9.03 -6.32 21.79
C HIS A 418 -8.87 -4.81 21.94
N LEU A 419 -9.44 -4.06 21.00
CA LEU A 419 -9.59 -2.61 21.08
C LEU A 419 -11.09 -2.29 21.14
N PRO A 420 -11.57 -1.47 22.10
CA PRO A 420 -13.01 -1.29 22.33
C PRO A 420 -13.81 -0.78 21.13
N TRP A 421 -13.17 -0.01 20.25
CA TRP A 421 -13.76 0.56 19.05
C TRP A 421 -13.68 -0.35 17.81
N LEU A 422 -13.11 -1.55 17.93
CA LEU A 422 -13.09 -2.54 16.84
C LEU A 422 -14.19 -3.58 17.01
N ASP A 423 -14.74 -4.01 15.88
CA ASP A 423 -15.72 -5.11 15.83
C ASP A 423 -15.03 -6.45 16.11
N GLY A 424 -15.08 -6.88 17.38
CA GLY A 424 -14.59 -8.18 17.83
C GLY A 424 -13.09 -8.21 18.13
N VAL A 425 -12.55 -9.43 18.25
CA VAL A 425 -11.14 -9.65 18.58
C VAL A 425 -10.29 -9.86 17.31
N VAL A 426 -9.03 -9.45 17.40
CA VAL A 426 -8.02 -9.67 16.37
C VAL A 426 -7.05 -10.74 16.86
N TRP A 427 -6.91 -11.83 16.11
CA TRP A 427 -5.98 -12.90 16.45
C TRP A 427 -4.59 -12.60 15.90
N VAL A 428 -3.55 -12.73 16.72
CA VAL A 428 -2.18 -12.51 16.28
C VAL A 428 -1.46 -13.85 16.21
N GLU A 429 -0.94 -14.16 15.02
CA GLU A 429 -0.07 -15.27 14.71
C GLU A 429 1.35 -14.70 14.56
N TRP A 430 2.07 -14.61 15.68
CA TRP A 430 3.49 -14.24 15.69
C TRP A 430 4.36 -15.49 15.53
#